data_AF-A0A971WH35-F1
#
_entry.id   AF-A0A971WH35-F1
#
_cell.length_a   1.000
_cell.length_b   1.000
_cell.length_c   1.000
_cell.angle_alpha   90.00
_cell.angle_beta   90.00
_cell.angle_gamma   90.00
#
_symmetry.space_group_name_H-M   'P 1'
#
loop_
_entity.id
_entity.type
_entity.pdbx_description
1 polymer ?
#
loop_
_entity_poly.entity_id
_entity_poly.type
_entity_poly.pdbx_seq_one_letter_code
_entity_poly.pdbx_strand_id
1 'polypeptide(L)'
;MNRMYYTNDLEVRQDVDVFIAGGGPAGCAAAVAAARSGASVFLAEAQYCLGGQGTAGMVPGFMQFGDGENFLAAGIGKEILERMWELGGTEYCKNKSLSIKQEALKRAYEELLIEAGVDFLFGVTLIDVLTEGQTITGCVLNGKSGIFVVQAKIYIDCTGDADLAYMAGVECDKGDENGQMMAGTLCSLWTNIDFARRNGSDNRNLEKAIEDGVFENPDLHLPGMWKISENIGGGNIGHTFAVDGTDERSLTKALVYGRRLCDQYKKYYK
;
A
#
# COMPACT_ATOMS: atom_id res chain seq x y z
N MET A 1 -19.78 1.93 -29.57
CA MET A 1 -18.97 2.88 -28.78
C MET A 1 -18.45 3.96 -29.70
N ASN A 2 -18.64 5.23 -29.35
CA ASN A 2 -18.00 6.34 -30.05
C ASN A 2 -16.53 6.40 -29.60
N ARG A 3 -15.59 6.40 -30.54
CA ARG A 3 -14.16 6.57 -30.26
C ARG A 3 -13.79 8.03 -30.51
N MET A 4 -12.97 8.58 -29.62
CA MET A 4 -12.42 9.92 -29.72
C MET A 4 -10.90 9.80 -29.77
N TYR A 5 -10.25 10.59 -30.63
CA TYR A 5 -8.80 10.72 -30.66
C TYR A 5 -8.39 11.96 -29.89
N TYR A 6 -7.37 11.83 -29.04
CA TYR A 6 -6.78 12.91 -28.26
C TYR A 6 -5.28 12.95 -28.52
N THR A 7 -4.73 14.14 -28.72
CA THR A 7 -3.30 14.36 -28.92
C THR A 7 -2.90 15.58 -28.09
N ASN A 8 -1.74 15.50 -27.46
CA ASN A 8 -1.19 16.57 -26.65
C ASN A 8 0.34 16.56 -26.75
N ASP A 9 0.95 17.74 -26.74
CA ASP A 9 2.40 17.89 -26.66
C ASP A 9 2.82 17.87 -25.18
N LEU A 10 3.56 16.84 -24.77
CA LEU A 10 3.94 16.63 -23.39
C LEU A 10 5.40 17.00 -23.14
N GLU A 11 5.65 17.73 -22.06
CA GLU A 11 6.99 18.07 -21.59
C GLU A 11 7.66 16.85 -20.95
N VAL A 12 8.91 16.57 -21.32
CA VAL A 12 9.79 15.66 -20.57
C VAL A 12 10.35 16.43 -19.37
N ARG A 13 9.88 16.11 -18.16
CA ARG A 13 10.30 16.82 -16.93
C ARG A 13 11.44 16.14 -16.20
N GLN A 14 11.69 14.87 -16.48
CA GLN A 14 12.74 14.08 -15.84
C GLN A 14 13.41 13.19 -16.89
N ASP A 15 14.74 13.14 -16.82
CA ASP A 15 15.61 12.24 -17.57
C ASP A 15 16.64 11.70 -16.56
N VAL A 16 16.46 10.44 -16.16
CA VAL A 16 17.18 9.83 -15.03
C VAL A 16 17.73 8.45 -15.38
N ASP A 17 18.60 7.90 -14.53
CA ASP A 17 19.06 6.52 -14.72
C ASP A 17 17.95 5.52 -14.38
N VAL A 18 17.20 5.76 -13.29
CA VAL A 18 16.15 4.85 -12.81
C VAL A 18 14.86 5.61 -12.52
N PHE A 19 13.77 5.22 -13.20
CA PHE A 19 12.42 5.62 -12.84
C PHE A 19 11.71 4.51 -12.06
N ILE A 20 11.01 4.89 -10.99
CA ILE A 20 10.25 3.97 -10.15
C ILE A 20 8.80 4.46 -10.05
N ALA A 21 7.86 3.63 -10.48
CA ALA A 21 6.43 3.90 -10.36
C ALA A 21 5.89 3.25 -9.09
N GLY A 22 5.50 4.06 -8.10
CA GLY A 22 4.96 3.61 -6.81
C GLY A 22 5.95 3.77 -5.66
N GLY A 23 5.51 4.41 -4.58
CA GLY A 23 6.23 4.70 -3.34
C GLY A 23 5.84 3.80 -2.17
N GLY A 24 5.34 2.60 -2.46
CA GLY A 24 5.16 1.54 -1.46
C GLY A 24 6.49 1.01 -0.89
N PRO A 25 6.44 -0.03 -0.04
CA PRO A 25 7.64 -0.60 0.57
C PRO A 25 8.72 -1.04 -0.44
N ALA A 26 8.30 -1.70 -1.53
CA ALA A 26 9.19 -2.13 -2.61
C ALA A 26 9.81 -0.94 -3.35
N GLY A 27 9.01 0.06 -3.71
CA GLY A 27 9.50 1.25 -4.41
C GLY A 27 10.49 2.06 -3.60
N CYS A 28 10.21 2.26 -2.31
CA CYS A 28 11.15 2.92 -1.41
C CYS A 28 12.47 2.16 -1.27
N ALA A 29 12.41 0.83 -1.13
CA ALA A 29 13.61 0.00 -1.05
C ALA A 29 14.41 0.03 -2.37
N ALA A 30 13.75 -0.07 -3.51
CA ALA A 30 14.38 0.02 -4.83
C ALA A 30 15.03 1.40 -5.04
N ALA A 31 14.36 2.48 -4.66
CA ALA A 31 14.86 3.84 -4.81
C ALA A 31 16.15 4.07 -4.00
N VAL A 32 16.12 3.68 -2.72
CA VAL A 32 17.27 3.81 -1.83
C VAL A 32 18.43 2.95 -2.31
N ALA A 33 18.17 1.72 -2.75
CA ALA A 33 19.21 0.84 -3.28
C ALA A 33 19.85 1.41 -4.56
N ALA A 34 19.04 1.90 -5.50
CA ALA A 34 19.52 2.49 -6.75
C ALA A 34 20.34 3.77 -6.49
N ALA A 35 19.83 4.67 -5.65
CA ALA A 35 20.52 5.93 -5.34
C ALA A 35 21.84 5.69 -4.57
N ARG A 36 21.86 4.76 -3.60
CA ARG A 36 23.10 4.35 -2.91
C ARG A 36 24.11 3.65 -3.84
N SER A 37 23.64 3.14 -4.99
CA SER A 37 24.51 2.60 -6.05
C SER A 37 25.02 3.67 -7.01
N GLY A 38 24.70 4.95 -6.79
CA GLY A 38 25.17 6.07 -7.58
C GLY A 38 24.29 6.44 -8.77
N ALA A 39 23.09 5.86 -8.89
CA ALA A 39 22.14 6.22 -9.95
C ALA A 39 21.36 7.49 -9.62
N SER A 40 21.06 8.30 -10.63
CA SER A 40 19.99 9.31 -10.52
C SER A 40 18.63 8.61 -10.53
N VAL A 41 17.79 8.91 -9.52
CA VAL A 41 16.51 8.22 -9.30
C VAL A 41 15.38 9.22 -9.25
N PHE A 42 14.31 8.95 -10.00
CA PHE A 42 13.02 9.62 -9.84
C PHE A 42 11.93 8.60 -9.45
N LEU A 43 11.22 8.88 -8.35
CA LEU A 43 10.10 8.07 -7.88
C LEU A 43 8.79 8.86 -7.96
N ALA A 44 7.76 8.28 -8.56
CA ALA A 44 6.41 8.86 -8.60
C ALA A 44 5.44 8.03 -7.74
N GLU A 45 4.81 8.65 -6.76
CA GLU A 45 3.79 8.04 -5.90
C GLU A 45 2.41 8.67 -6.18
N ALA A 46 1.41 7.83 -6.46
CA ALA A 46 0.05 8.25 -6.74
C ALA A 46 -0.66 8.79 -5.49
N GLN A 47 -0.28 8.30 -4.31
CA GLN A 47 -0.78 8.73 -3.01
C GLN A 47 -0.04 9.98 -2.51
N TYR A 48 -0.53 10.55 -1.41
CA TYR A 48 0.06 11.75 -0.78
C TYR A 48 1.01 11.43 0.39
N CYS A 49 1.51 10.20 0.44
CA CYS A 49 2.55 9.76 1.36
C CYS A 49 3.16 8.42 0.89
N LEU A 50 4.39 8.13 1.31
CA LEU A 50 5.06 6.85 1.05
C LEU A 50 4.53 5.73 1.95
N GLY A 51 4.77 4.48 1.56
CA GLY A 51 4.52 3.28 2.38
C GLY A 51 3.26 2.48 2.00
N GLY A 52 2.50 2.94 1.00
CA GLY A 52 1.39 2.20 0.41
C GLY A 52 0.34 1.75 1.44
N GLN A 53 0.06 0.45 1.45
CA GLN A 53 -0.96 -0.13 2.34
C GLN A 53 -0.62 0.03 3.83
N GLY A 54 0.66 0.08 4.21
CA GLY A 54 1.07 0.31 5.61
C GLY A 54 0.79 1.72 6.11
N THR A 55 0.61 2.69 5.22
CA THR A 55 0.37 4.10 5.57
C THR A 55 -0.99 4.56 5.11
N ALA A 56 -1.16 4.89 3.82
CA ALA A 56 -2.40 5.37 3.25
C ALA A 56 -3.50 4.31 3.24
N GLY A 57 -3.16 3.04 3.05
CA GLY A 57 -4.11 1.92 3.13
C GLY A 57 -4.44 1.46 4.56
N MET A 58 -3.75 2.03 5.57
CA MET A 58 -4.03 1.84 7.00
C MET A 58 -3.92 0.39 7.50
N VAL A 59 -3.19 -0.49 6.80
CA VAL A 59 -2.81 -1.79 7.34
C VAL A 59 -2.16 -1.57 8.71
N PRO A 60 -2.69 -2.19 9.79
CA PRO A 60 -2.39 -1.72 11.13
C PRO A 60 -1.21 -2.45 11.78
N GLY A 61 -0.68 -3.48 11.12
CA GLY A 61 0.45 -4.28 11.60
C GLY A 61 1.23 -4.89 10.45
N PHE A 62 2.53 -5.05 10.65
CA PHE A 62 3.38 -5.82 9.75
C PHE A 62 3.27 -7.31 10.02
N MET A 63 3.55 -8.09 8.98
CA MET A 63 3.92 -9.50 9.16
C MET A 63 5.31 -9.60 9.81
N GLN A 64 5.65 -10.80 10.27
CA GLN A 64 6.95 -11.05 10.90
C GLN A 64 8.08 -10.77 9.90
N PHE A 65 9.08 -9.98 10.32
CA PHE A 65 10.28 -9.68 9.50
C PHE A 65 11.31 -10.81 9.50
N GLY A 66 11.03 -11.89 10.21
CA GLY A 66 11.93 -13.03 10.40
C GLY A 66 11.16 -14.31 10.74
N ASP A 67 11.90 -15.41 10.81
CA ASP A 67 11.41 -16.76 11.15
C ASP A 67 11.62 -17.14 12.63
N GLY A 68 12.11 -16.19 13.44
CA GLY A 68 12.48 -16.39 14.84
C GLY A 68 13.98 -16.67 15.06
N GLU A 69 14.73 -16.96 13.99
CA GLU A 69 16.17 -17.17 14.01
C GLU A 69 16.90 -16.09 13.18
N ASN A 70 16.36 -15.79 12.00
CA ASN A 70 16.92 -14.89 11.01
C ASN A 70 16.01 -13.68 10.80
N PHE A 71 16.61 -12.51 10.60
CA PHE A 71 15.88 -11.34 10.11
C PHE A 71 15.89 -11.36 8.58
N LEU A 72 14.80 -11.85 7.99
CA LEU A 72 14.70 -12.12 6.55
C LEU A 72 14.57 -10.84 5.71
N ALA A 73 13.85 -9.84 6.22
CA ALA A 73 13.66 -8.55 5.55
C ALA A 73 14.75 -7.52 5.93
N ALA A 74 16.02 -7.95 5.96
CA ALA A 74 17.16 -7.14 6.40
C ALA A 74 17.49 -5.96 5.46
N GLY A 75 18.60 -5.26 5.74
CA GLY A 75 19.01 -4.08 4.98
C GLY A 75 18.00 -2.95 5.12
N ILE A 76 17.52 -2.44 3.98
CA ILE A 76 16.60 -1.28 3.93
C ILE A 76 15.31 -1.54 4.72
N GLY A 77 14.76 -2.76 4.67
CA GLY A 77 13.55 -3.11 5.43
C GLY A 77 13.75 -2.99 6.95
N LYS A 78 14.94 -3.38 7.43
CA LYS A 78 15.33 -3.21 8.83
C LYS A 78 15.54 -1.73 9.18
N GLU A 79 16.22 -0.96 8.34
CA GLU A 79 16.42 0.49 8.55
C GLU A 79 15.08 1.22 8.69
N ILE A 80 14.10 0.93 7.84
CA ILE A 80 12.75 1.52 7.91
C ILE A 80 12.05 1.14 9.21
N LEU A 81 12.10 -0.14 9.60
CA LEU A 81 11.45 -0.63 10.81
C LEU A 81 12.05 0.04 12.07
N GLU A 82 13.37 0.10 12.15
CA GLU A 82 14.08 0.72 13.27
C GLU A 82 13.79 2.22 13.35
N ARG A 83 13.83 2.94 12.23
CA ARG A 83 13.44 4.37 12.16
C ARG A 83 11.99 4.60 12.58
N MET A 84 11.06 3.77 12.10
CA MET A 84 9.65 3.88 12.50
C MET A 84 9.49 3.72 14.01
N TRP A 85 10.20 2.78 14.64
CA TRP A 85 10.17 2.62 16.09
C TRP A 85 10.73 3.83 16.82
N GLU A 86 11.88 4.34 16.39
CA GLU A 86 12.51 5.54 16.96
C GLU A 86 11.61 6.77 16.88
N LEU A 87 11.02 7.01 15.70
CA LEU A 87 10.09 8.11 15.45
C LEU A 87 8.73 7.92 16.13
N GLY A 88 8.34 6.68 16.39
CA GLY A 88 7.08 6.30 17.04
C GLY A 88 7.07 6.48 18.56
N GLY A 89 8.24 6.72 19.17
CA GLY A 89 8.39 7.00 20.61
C GLY A 89 8.89 5.82 21.46
N THR A 90 9.37 6.15 22.66
CA THR A 90 10.22 5.27 23.50
C THR A 90 9.57 3.98 24.01
N GLU A 91 8.24 3.93 24.12
CA GLU A 91 7.52 2.70 24.51
C GLU A 91 7.59 1.63 23.42
N TYR A 92 7.64 2.04 22.14
CA TYR A 92 7.65 1.14 21.00
C TYR A 92 9.02 0.55 20.70
N CYS A 93 10.08 1.35 20.87
CA CYS A 93 11.47 0.85 20.79
C CYS A 93 11.71 -0.31 21.79
N LYS A 94 11.04 -0.28 22.94
CA LYS A 94 11.18 -1.30 23.99
C LYS A 94 10.38 -2.56 23.72
N ASN A 95 9.16 -2.42 23.18
CA ASN A 95 8.25 -3.55 22.98
C ASN A 95 8.38 -4.22 21.59
N LYS A 96 9.13 -3.63 20.64
CA LYS A 96 9.34 -4.12 19.27
C LYS A 96 8.04 -4.63 18.62
N SER A 97 6.94 -3.90 18.85
CA SER A 97 5.63 -4.26 18.32
C SER A 97 5.65 -4.22 16.80
N LEU A 98 4.95 -5.18 16.19
CA LEU A 98 4.68 -5.17 14.75
C LEU A 98 3.50 -4.26 14.38
N SER A 99 2.84 -3.62 15.35
CA SER A 99 1.84 -2.58 15.06
C SER A 99 2.50 -1.42 14.30
N ILE A 100 1.89 -1.03 13.17
CA ILE A 100 2.39 0.07 12.37
C ILE A 100 2.03 1.41 13.01
N LYS A 101 2.98 2.33 13.04
CA LYS A 101 2.79 3.74 13.38
C LYS A 101 2.75 4.54 12.11
N GLN A 102 1.57 4.74 11.54
CA GLN A 102 1.43 5.28 10.18
C GLN A 102 2.19 6.60 10.00
N GLU A 103 2.04 7.56 10.92
CA GLU A 103 2.73 8.85 10.81
C GLU A 103 4.25 8.75 10.99
N ALA A 104 4.73 7.85 11.85
CA ALA A 104 6.16 7.62 12.01
C ALA A 104 6.74 6.86 10.80
N LEU A 105 5.98 5.94 10.22
CA LEU A 105 6.38 5.16 9.05
C LEU A 105 6.50 6.03 7.81
N LYS A 106 5.55 6.95 7.58
CA LYS A 106 5.65 7.94 6.48
C LYS A 106 6.96 8.71 6.56
N ARG A 107 7.26 9.26 7.74
CA ARG A 107 8.49 10.00 8.01
C ARG A 107 9.74 9.14 7.88
N ALA A 108 9.70 7.89 8.33
CA ALA A 108 10.82 6.96 8.18
C ALA A 108 11.18 6.72 6.71
N TYR A 109 10.18 6.56 5.84
CA TYR A 109 10.39 6.46 4.40
C TYR A 109 10.94 7.76 3.81
N GLU A 110 10.32 8.90 4.14
CA GLU A 110 10.74 10.22 3.65
C GLU A 110 12.19 10.55 4.03
N GLU A 111 12.54 10.41 5.32
CA GLU A 111 13.90 10.63 5.81
C GLU A 111 14.91 9.74 5.08
N LEU A 112 14.59 8.46 4.88
CA LEU A 112 15.47 7.53 4.20
C LEU A 112 15.69 7.86 2.71
N LEU A 113 14.62 8.25 1.99
CA LEU A 113 14.71 8.64 0.58
C LEU A 113 15.48 9.96 0.43
N ILE A 114 15.21 10.94 1.29
CA ILE A 114 15.90 12.24 1.30
C ILE A 114 17.39 12.05 1.57
N GLU A 115 17.75 11.25 2.59
CA GLU A 115 19.15 10.94 2.91
C GLU A 115 19.87 10.22 1.77
N ALA A 116 19.16 9.37 1.01
CA ALA A 116 19.71 8.69 -0.15
C ALA A 116 19.83 9.58 -1.40
N GLY A 117 19.25 10.79 -1.39
CA GLY A 117 19.26 11.70 -2.53
C GLY A 117 18.28 11.33 -3.65
N VAL A 118 17.20 10.62 -3.31
CA VAL A 118 16.14 10.26 -4.27
C VAL A 118 15.26 11.48 -4.53
N ASP A 119 15.02 11.81 -5.81
CA ASP A 119 13.98 12.77 -6.19
C ASP A 119 12.63 12.04 -6.25
N PHE A 120 11.59 12.60 -5.62
CA PHE A 120 10.28 11.97 -5.60
C PHE A 120 9.14 12.98 -5.54
N LEU A 121 8.00 12.61 -6.14
CA LEU A 121 6.77 13.39 -6.11
C LEU A 121 5.58 12.57 -5.62
N PHE A 122 4.69 13.24 -4.90
CA PHE A 122 3.40 12.73 -4.44
C PHE A 122 2.25 13.18 -5.33
N GLY A 123 1.14 12.41 -5.31
CA GLY A 123 -0.03 12.72 -6.13
C GLY A 123 0.27 12.69 -7.63
N VAL A 124 1.23 11.85 -8.04
CA VAL A 124 1.66 11.66 -9.42
C VAL A 124 1.33 10.23 -9.83
N THR A 125 0.36 10.08 -10.72
CA THR A 125 -0.14 8.78 -11.16
C THR A 125 0.44 8.42 -12.53
N LEU A 126 0.92 7.20 -12.70
CA LEU A 126 1.24 6.64 -14.01
C LEU A 126 -0.06 6.45 -14.81
N ILE A 127 -0.13 7.00 -16.02
CA ILE A 127 -1.34 6.92 -16.85
C ILE A 127 -1.10 6.31 -18.22
N ASP A 128 0.16 6.22 -18.68
CA ASP A 128 0.51 5.53 -19.92
C ASP A 128 2.01 5.19 -19.96
N VAL A 129 2.40 4.27 -20.84
CA VAL A 129 3.80 3.89 -21.09
C VAL A 129 4.08 3.93 -22.58
N LEU A 130 5.07 4.72 -22.97
CA LEU A 130 5.52 4.88 -24.35
C LEU A 130 6.54 3.78 -24.67
N THR A 131 6.34 3.09 -25.79
CA THR A 131 7.22 2.00 -26.24
C THR A 131 7.61 2.14 -27.70
N GLU A 132 8.83 1.71 -28.01
CA GLU A 132 9.32 1.46 -29.36
C GLU A 132 9.76 -0.01 -29.46
N GLY A 133 8.90 -0.85 -30.04
CA GLY A 133 9.10 -2.29 -30.05
C GLY A 133 9.03 -2.87 -28.63
N GLN A 134 10.14 -3.43 -28.15
CA GLN A 134 10.25 -4.01 -26.79
C GLN A 134 10.96 -3.08 -25.79
N THR A 135 11.18 -1.82 -26.16
CA THR A 135 11.90 -0.83 -25.35
C THR A 135 10.93 0.24 -24.86
N ILE A 136 10.92 0.50 -23.56
CA ILE A 136 10.21 1.64 -22.99
C ILE A 136 11.00 2.92 -23.30
N THR A 137 10.34 3.92 -23.85
CA THR A 137 10.95 5.23 -24.20
C THR A 137 10.50 6.36 -23.29
N GLY A 138 9.45 6.15 -22.50
CA GLY A 138 8.96 7.10 -21.51
C GLY A 138 7.74 6.59 -20.74
N CYS A 139 7.51 7.16 -19.57
CA CYS A 139 6.27 6.99 -18.81
C CYS A 139 5.51 8.31 -18.80
N VAL A 140 4.22 8.27 -19.11
CA VAL A 140 3.32 9.43 -19.04
C VAL A 140 2.69 9.47 -17.66
N LEU A 141 2.92 10.57 -16.96
CA LEU A 141 2.45 10.78 -15.59
C LEU A 141 1.45 11.93 -15.53
N ASN A 142 0.43 11.77 -14.70
CA ASN A 142 -0.51 12.84 -14.36
C ASN A 142 -0.23 13.34 -12.95
N GLY A 143 0.16 14.61 -12.83
CA GLY A 143 0.32 15.30 -11.55
C GLY A 143 -0.57 16.53 -11.43
N LYS A 144 -0.53 17.19 -10.27
CA LYS A 144 -1.33 18.40 -10.01
C LYS A 144 -1.06 19.53 -11.02
N SER A 145 0.18 19.63 -11.51
CA SER A 145 0.64 20.63 -12.48
C SER A 145 0.49 20.17 -13.94
N GLY A 146 -0.38 19.18 -14.20
CA GLY A 146 -0.65 18.65 -15.53
C GLY A 146 0.09 17.35 -15.85
N ILE A 147 -0.09 16.90 -17.09
CA ILE A 147 0.47 15.67 -17.63
C ILE A 147 1.88 15.94 -18.16
N PHE A 148 2.82 15.02 -17.89
CA PHE A 148 4.21 15.13 -18.32
C PHE A 148 4.82 13.75 -18.56
N VAL A 149 6.02 13.73 -19.14
CA VAL A 149 6.78 12.51 -19.43
C VAL A 149 8.01 12.42 -18.53
N VAL A 150 8.32 11.19 -18.12
CA VAL A 150 9.61 10.81 -17.52
C VAL A 150 10.32 9.84 -18.46
N GLN A 151 11.59 10.10 -18.75
CA GLN A 151 12.48 9.19 -19.46
C GLN A 151 13.50 8.61 -18.47
N ALA A 152 13.84 7.34 -18.68
CA ALA A 152 14.84 6.67 -17.88
C ALA A 152 15.58 5.58 -18.66
N LYS A 153 16.72 5.14 -18.14
CA LYS A 153 17.44 3.96 -18.66
C LYS A 153 16.85 2.66 -18.13
N ILE A 154 16.35 2.69 -16.89
CA ILE A 154 15.73 1.55 -16.20
C ILE A 154 14.39 2.01 -15.63
N TYR A 155 13.38 1.17 -15.78
CA TYR A 155 12.02 1.38 -15.27
C TYR A 155 11.70 0.25 -14.29
N ILE A 156 11.28 0.59 -13.07
CA ILE A 156 10.92 -0.38 -12.03
C ILE A 156 9.45 -0.18 -11.68
N ASP A 157 8.66 -1.24 -11.85
CA ASP A 157 7.26 -1.26 -11.43
C ASP A 157 7.15 -1.58 -9.94
N CYS A 158 6.58 -0.66 -9.18
CA CYS A 158 6.27 -0.78 -7.76
C CYS A 158 4.83 -0.29 -7.46
N THR A 159 3.94 -0.33 -8.45
CA THR A 159 2.57 0.23 -8.40
C THR A 159 1.59 -0.60 -7.55
N GLY A 160 1.96 -1.84 -7.23
CA GLY A 160 1.13 -2.78 -6.47
C GLY A 160 0.29 -3.70 -7.36
N ASP A 161 -0.15 -3.21 -8.52
CA ASP A 161 -1.02 -3.91 -9.47
C ASP A 161 -0.33 -4.24 -10.81
N ALA A 162 0.99 -4.02 -10.89
CA ALA A 162 1.81 -4.19 -12.10
C ALA A 162 1.40 -3.27 -13.27
N ASP A 163 0.93 -2.06 -12.96
CA ASP A 163 0.40 -1.10 -13.95
C ASP A 163 1.45 -0.73 -15.01
N LEU A 164 2.70 -0.48 -14.61
CA LEU A 164 3.76 -0.11 -15.55
C LEU A 164 4.08 -1.27 -16.48
N ALA A 165 4.29 -2.46 -15.92
CA ALA A 165 4.57 -3.66 -16.68
C ALA A 165 3.43 -3.97 -17.66
N TYR A 166 2.19 -3.93 -17.18
CA TYR A 166 1.00 -4.17 -18.00
C TYR A 166 0.85 -3.14 -19.13
N MET A 167 0.99 -1.84 -18.82
CA MET A 167 0.93 -0.77 -19.83
C MET A 167 2.08 -0.87 -20.85
N ALA A 168 3.24 -1.39 -20.46
CA ALA A 168 4.36 -1.67 -21.36
C ALA A 168 4.14 -2.91 -22.26
N GLY A 169 3.05 -3.66 -22.06
CA GLY A 169 2.73 -4.86 -22.83
C GLY A 169 3.38 -6.14 -22.29
N VAL A 170 3.85 -6.15 -21.03
CA VAL A 170 4.32 -7.35 -20.35
C VAL A 170 3.11 -8.22 -19.98
N GLU A 171 3.23 -9.54 -20.15
CA GLU A 171 2.19 -10.48 -19.73
C GLU A 171 2.07 -10.48 -18.19
N CYS A 172 0.84 -10.42 -17.69
CA CYS A 172 0.53 -10.38 -16.26
C CYS A 172 -0.61 -11.33 -15.94
N ASP A 173 -0.47 -12.05 -14.82
CA ASP A 173 -1.55 -12.87 -14.27
C ASP A 173 -2.50 -12.02 -13.42
N LYS A 174 -3.80 -12.25 -13.56
CA LYS A 174 -4.84 -11.58 -12.78
C LYS A 174 -5.81 -12.59 -12.18
N GLY A 175 -5.78 -12.70 -10.86
CA GLY A 175 -6.59 -13.66 -10.12
C GLY A 175 -6.13 -15.10 -10.32
N ASP A 176 -6.98 -16.05 -9.93
CA ASP A 176 -6.77 -17.48 -10.17
C ASP A 176 -7.25 -17.91 -11.57
N GLU A 177 -7.31 -19.23 -11.81
CA GLU A 177 -7.80 -19.82 -13.07
C GLU A 177 -9.24 -19.42 -13.46
N ASN A 178 -10.03 -18.93 -12.50
CA ASN A 178 -11.40 -18.44 -12.70
C ASN A 178 -11.47 -16.90 -12.68
N GLY A 179 -10.33 -16.22 -12.63
CA GLY A 179 -10.23 -14.76 -12.49
C GLY A 179 -10.61 -14.26 -11.10
N GLN A 180 -10.67 -15.13 -10.09
CA GLN A 180 -10.96 -14.72 -8.72
C GLN A 180 -9.73 -14.07 -8.10
N MET A 181 -9.89 -12.83 -7.66
CA MET A 181 -8.86 -12.10 -6.93
C MET A 181 -8.98 -12.35 -5.43
N MET A 182 -7.88 -12.15 -4.71
CA MET A 182 -7.88 -12.21 -3.24
C MET A 182 -8.91 -11.21 -2.69
N ALA A 183 -9.67 -11.61 -1.69
CA ALA A 183 -10.65 -10.73 -1.06
C ALA A 183 -9.96 -9.50 -0.44
N GLY A 184 -10.48 -8.31 -0.73
CA GLY A 184 -9.91 -7.06 -0.25
C GLY A 184 -10.45 -6.67 1.12
N THR A 185 -9.67 -5.94 1.92
CA THR A 185 -10.11 -5.39 3.21
C THR A 185 -9.93 -3.88 3.22
N LEU A 186 -10.98 -3.16 3.60
CA LEU A 186 -10.88 -1.73 3.87
C LEU A 186 -10.49 -1.52 5.34
N CYS A 187 -9.19 -1.32 5.60
CA CYS A 187 -8.70 -1.10 6.95
C CYS A 187 -9.29 0.19 7.56
N SER A 188 -9.40 0.21 8.89
CA SER A 188 -10.11 1.27 9.62
C SER A 188 -9.45 1.64 10.94
N LEU A 189 -9.69 2.87 11.41
CA LEU A 189 -9.28 3.32 12.74
C LEU A 189 -10.46 3.29 13.70
N TRP A 190 -10.17 2.86 14.92
CA TRP A 190 -11.12 2.68 16.00
C TRP A 190 -10.59 3.39 17.23
N THR A 191 -11.44 4.14 17.92
CA THR A 191 -11.08 4.94 19.10
C THR A 191 -11.93 4.55 20.30
N ASN A 192 -11.54 5.01 21.49
CA ASN A 192 -12.21 4.70 22.76
C ASN A 192 -12.23 3.21 23.08
N ILE A 193 -11.15 2.50 22.73
CA ILE A 193 -11.00 1.08 23.03
C ILE A 193 -10.32 0.91 24.39
N ASP A 194 -10.95 0.15 25.27
CA ASP A 194 -10.33 -0.34 26.50
C ASP A 194 -9.65 -1.69 26.21
N PHE A 195 -8.39 -1.64 25.80
CA PHE A 195 -7.62 -2.85 25.49
C PHE A 195 -7.39 -3.75 26.72
N ALA A 196 -7.55 -3.25 27.95
CA ALA A 196 -7.46 -4.09 29.15
C ALA A 196 -8.63 -5.08 29.28
N ARG A 197 -9.76 -4.79 28.61
CA ARG A 197 -10.91 -5.72 28.51
C ARG A 197 -10.76 -6.74 27.38
N ARG A 198 -9.76 -6.59 26.51
CA ARG A 198 -9.51 -7.55 25.44
C ARG A 198 -9.11 -8.88 26.07
N ASN A 199 -9.81 -9.94 25.68
CA ASN A 199 -9.56 -11.29 26.16
C ASN A 199 -9.51 -12.21 24.93
N GLY A 200 -8.48 -13.04 24.80
CA GLY A 200 -8.31 -13.94 23.67
C GLY A 200 -8.19 -13.24 22.30
N SER A 201 -8.34 -14.04 21.25
CA SER A 201 -8.31 -13.59 19.87
C SER A 201 -9.63 -12.94 19.44
N ASP A 202 -9.54 -12.05 18.46
CA ASP A 202 -10.71 -11.32 17.97
C ASP A 202 -11.75 -12.23 17.30
N ASN A 203 -11.33 -13.37 16.77
CA ASN A 203 -12.20 -14.33 16.08
C ASN A 203 -12.94 -15.31 17.00
N ARG A 204 -12.71 -15.29 18.33
CA ARG A 204 -13.23 -16.31 19.28
C ARG A 204 -14.76 -16.46 19.30
N ASN A 205 -15.52 -15.41 18.96
CA ASN A 205 -16.98 -15.41 18.97
C ASN A 205 -17.56 -15.23 17.55
N LEU A 206 -16.73 -15.34 16.51
CA LEU A 206 -17.10 -14.97 15.15
C LEU A 206 -18.19 -15.89 14.59
N GLU A 207 -18.04 -17.20 14.77
CA GLU A 207 -19.05 -18.21 14.35
C GLU A 207 -20.42 -17.93 14.97
N LYS A 208 -20.46 -17.74 16.30
CA LYS A 208 -21.70 -17.41 17.01
C LYS A 208 -22.32 -16.10 16.50
N ALA A 209 -21.50 -15.06 16.26
CA ALA A 209 -22.01 -13.79 15.76
C ALA A 209 -22.58 -13.91 14.33
N ILE A 210 -22.03 -14.80 13.51
CA ILE A 210 -22.59 -15.15 12.21
C ILE A 210 -23.94 -15.86 12.38
N GLU A 211 -24.02 -16.86 13.26
CA GLU A 211 -25.27 -17.57 13.58
C GLU A 211 -26.37 -16.62 14.11
N ASP A 212 -25.98 -15.65 14.94
CA ASP A 212 -26.85 -14.61 15.51
C ASP A 212 -27.25 -13.52 14.48
N GLY A 213 -26.76 -13.59 13.23
CA GLY A 213 -27.11 -12.66 12.16
C GLY A 213 -26.50 -11.27 12.30
N VAL A 214 -25.36 -11.14 13.00
CA VAL A 214 -24.64 -9.87 13.15
C VAL A 214 -24.07 -9.39 11.80
N PHE A 215 -23.65 -10.34 10.95
CA PHE A 215 -23.00 -10.06 9.68
C PHE A 215 -23.93 -10.33 8.49
N GLU A 216 -23.96 -9.39 7.54
CA GLU A 216 -24.72 -9.52 6.29
C GLU A 216 -24.13 -10.63 5.39
N ASN A 217 -22.79 -10.72 5.35
CA ASN A 217 -22.08 -11.80 4.67
C ASN A 217 -21.22 -12.54 5.71
N PRO A 218 -21.35 -13.88 5.83
CA PRO A 218 -20.57 -14.66 6.76
C PRO A 218 -19.11 -14.70 6.33
N ASP A 219 -18.22 -14.19 7.18
CA ASP A 219 -16.77 -14.17 6.99
C ASP A 219 -16.11 -14.80 8.21
N LEU A 220 -15.48 -15.96 8.02
CA LEU A 220 -14.81 -16.71 9.08
C LEU A 220 -13.37 -16.25 9.31
N HIS A 221 -12.86 -15.31 8.51
CA HIS A 221 -11.53 -14.77 8.65
C HIS A 221 -11.55 -13.37 9.25
N LEU A 222 -11.01 -13.24 10.46
CA LEU A 222 -10.87 -11.95 11.14
C LEU A 222 -9.41 -11.75 11.59
N PRO A 223 -8.58 -11.05 10.79
CA PRO A 223 -7.24 -10.66 11.23
C PRO A 223 -7.28 -9.83 12.51
N GLY A 224 -8.28 -8.95 12.60
CA GLY A 224 -8.67 -8.28 13.84
C GLY A 224 -7.95 -6.96 14.06
N MET A 225 -7.88 -6.58 15.33
CA MET A 225 -7.47 -5.25 15.75
C MET A 225 -6.07 -5.24 16.38
N TRP A 226 -5.27 -4.29 15.94
CA TRP A 226 -3.92 -4.02 16.43
C TRP A 226 -3.91 -2.75 17.26
N LYS A 227 -3.24 -2.80 18.42
CA LYS A 227 -3.10 -1.63 19.29
C LYS A 227 -2.12 -0.63 18.65
N ILE A 228 -2.64 0.51 18.20
CA ILE A 228 -1.86 1.63 17.63
C ILE A 228 -1.53 2.66 18.71
N SER A 229 -2.38 2.86 19.70
CA SER A 229 -2.06 3.68 20.87
C SER A 229 -2.83 3.16 22.07
N GLU A 230 -2.74 3.84 23.22
CA GLU A 230 -3.40 3.44 24.47
C GLU A 230 -4.88 3.10 24.27
N ASN A 231 -5.61 3.92 23.51
CA ASN A 231 -7.05 3.80 23.25
C ASN A 231 -7.44 3.79 21.76
N ILE A 232 -6.45 3.60 20.86
CA ILE A 232 -6.64 3.57 19.41
C ILE A 232 -6.24 2.22 18.85
N GLY A 233 -7.14 1.62 18.08
CA GLY A 233 -6.93 0.37 17.35
C GLY A 233 -6.98 0.57 15.84
N GLY A 234 -6.10 -0.11 15.13
CA GLY A 234 -6.20 -0.27 13.69
C GLY A 234 -6.81 -1.62 13.36
N GLY A 235 -7.88 -1.61 12.57
CA GLY A 235 -8.60 -2.80 12.17
C GLY A 235 -8.23 -3.23 10.76
N ASN A 236 -7.71 -4.45 10.62
CA ASN A 236 -7.77 -5.20 9.37
C ASN A 236 -8.93 -6.19 9.52
N ILE A 237 -10.14 -5.71 9.24
CA ILE A 237 -11.39 -6.29 9.72
C ILE A 237 -12.42 -6.28 8.59
N GLY A 238 -12.92 -7.47 8.25
CA GLY A 238 -13.98 -7.68 7.27
C GLY A 238 -13.48 -7.69 5.83
N HIS A 239 -13.84 -8.75 5.11
CA HIS A 239 -13.52 -8.87 3.70
C HIS A 239 -14.64 -8.35 2.80
N THR A 240 -14.20 -7.80 1.67
CA THR A 240 -15.01 -7.52 0.50
C THR A 240 -14.66 -8.56 -0.56
N PHE A 241 -15.59 -9.46 -0.83
CA PHE A 241 -15.41 -10.56 -1.77
C PHE A 241 -15.81 -10.17 -3.19
N ALA A 242 -15.35 -10.93 -4.18
CA ALA A 242 -15.65 -10.73 -5.61
C ALA A 242 -15.31 -9.30 -6.09
N VAL A 243 -14.19 -8.78 -5.61
CA VAL A 243 -13.66 -7.47 -6.01
C VAL A 243 -12.65 -7.68 -7.12
N ASP A 244 -12.94 -7.13 -8.28
CA ASP A 244 -11.96 -6.88 -9.32
C ASP A 244 -11.18 -5.59 -8.98
N GLY A 245 -9.88 -5.73 -8.76
CA GLY A 245 -8.95 -4.64 -8.44
C GLY A 245 -8.61 -3.72 -9.62
N THR A 246 -8.94 -4.13 -10.85
CA THR A 246 -8.66 -3.33 -12.06
C THR A 246 -9.93 -2.71 -12.67
N ASP A 247 -11.05 -2.75 -11.95
CA ASP A 247 -12.33 -2.14 -12.39
C ASP A 247 -12.81 -1.14 -11.34
N GLU A 248 -12.94 0.13 -11.74
CA GLU A 248 -13.26 1.22 -10.82
C GLU A 248 -14.68 1.11 -10.23
N ARG A 249 -15.61 0.44 -10.92
CA ARG A 249 -16.98 0.25 -10.42
C ARG A 249 -16.99 -0.82 -9.33
N SER A 250 -16.26 -1.91 -9.54
CA SER A 250 -16.02 -2.99 -8.60
C SER A 250 -15.36 -2.44 -7.33
N LEU A 251 -14.24 -1.74 -7.48
CA LEU A 251 -13.55 -1.06 -6.38
C LEU A 251 -14.49 -0.11 -5.62
N THR A 252 -15.26 0.71 -6.33
CA THR A 252 -16.20 1.65 -5.70
C THR A 252 -17.26 0.92 -4.88
N LYS A 253 -17.85 -0.16 -5.42
CA LYS A 253 -18.82 -1.00 -4.68
C LYS A 253 -18.18 -1.60 -3.44
N ALA A 254 -16.98 -2.17 -3.57
CA ALA A 254 -16.24 -2.75 -2.46
C ALA A 254 -15.97 -1.73 -1.36
N LEU A 255 -15.50 -0.53 -1.71
CA LEU A 255 -15.21 0.54 -0.74
C LEU A 255 -16.48 1.06 -0.05
N VAL A 256 -17.61 1.16 -0.75
CA VAL A 256 -18.90 1.54 -0.14
C VAL A 256 -19.38 0.46 0.82
N TYR A 257 -19.27 -0.81 0.41
CA TYR A 257 -19.65 -1.94 1.25
C TYR A 257 -18.75 -2.08 2.49
N GLY A 258 -17.42 -2.01 2.32
CA GLY A 258 -16.46 -2.08 3.40
C GLY A 258 -16.68 -1.03 4.49
N ARG A 259 -17.07 0.20 4.12
CA ARG A 259 -17.45 1.24 5.11
C ARG A 259 -18.68 0.87 5.91
N ARG A 260 -19.66 0.17 5.32
CA ARG A 260 -20.84 -0.34 6.02
C ARG A 260 -20.49 -1.50 6.96
N LEU A 261 -19.49 -2.32 6.63
CA LEU A 261 -19.03 -3.41 7.50
C LEU A 261 -18.54 -2.90 8.86
N CYS A 262 -17.95 -1.71 8.93
CA CYS A 262 -17.53 -1.10 10.19
C CYS A 262 -18.67 -1.05 11.23
N ASP A 263 -19.91 -0.78 10.83
CA ASP A 263 -21.05 -0.78 11.77
C ASP A 263 -21.42 -2.19 12.28
N GLN A 264 -21.22 -3.22 11.46
CA GLN A 264 -21.43 -4.62 11.86
C GLN A 264 -20.36 -5.05 12.87
N TYR A 265 -19.10 -4.74 12.59
CA TYR A 265 -18.01 -5.02 13.52
C TYR A 265 -18.10 -4.20 14.81
N LYS A 266 -18.64 -2.98 14.77
CA LYS A 266 -18.93 -2.21 15.98
C LYS A 266 -19.95 -2.90 16.89
N LYS A 267 -20.91 -3.64 16.33
CA LYS A 267 -21.83 -4.49 17.12
C LYS A 267 -21.12 -5.73 17.64
N TYR A 268 -20.29 -6.36 16.81
CA TYR A 268 -19.53 -7.56 17.18
C TYR A 268 -18.55 -7.34 18.35
N TYR A 269 -17.85 -6.20 18.36
CA TYR A 269 -16.86 -5.88 19.40
C TYR A 269 -17.46 -5.34 20.71
N LYS A 270 -18.78 -5.12 20.79
CA LYS A 270 -19.49 -4.66 21.99
C LYS A 270 -20.07 -5.82 22.78
#